data_AF-A0A1V3XDT2-F1
#
_entry.id   AF-A0A1V3XDT2-F1
#
_cell.length_a   1.000
_cell.length_b   1.000
_cell.length_c   1.000
_cell.angle_alpha   90.00
_cell.angle_beta   90.00
_cell.angle_gamma   90.00
#
_symmetry.space_group_name_H-M   'P 1'
#
loop_
_entity.id
_entity.type
_entity.pdbx_description
1 polymer ?
#
loop_
_entity_poly.entity_id
_entity_poly.type
_entity_poly.pdbx_seq_one_letter_code
_entity_poly.pdbx_strand_id
1 'polypeptide(L)'
;MWLIPVVIGVGYARRLIGPRIALVAAGCAFTAQLKLALTSAYDVSLVVTGAERMSNVSPPTLLLALHCTWMSCAFVAAAGAIRRWAARPRVWHVVAVGNGGAMTLYLWHIPSIAVAAVALHAAGLDAYEVHAPGFWARLALRAIVFTIVMAGVFRLLAPLEHRRLPWWDGPVQATGVRSVAAGVLVVAAGVALVALAKNGLGGVEGWTALGCFLAALLAARTSSGPVSWPTPAGRQSGSPYSSNQ
;
A
#
# COMPACT_ATOMS: atom_id res chain seq x y z
N MET A 1 -6.04 -8.77 -16.94
CA MET A 1 -6.43 -7.36 -16.70
C MET A 1 -5.24 -6.46 -16.45
N TRP A 2 -4.43 -6.73 -15.42
CA TRP A 2 -3.26 -5.92 -15.09
C TRP A 2 -2.20 -5.81 -16.20
N LEU A 3 -2.15 -6.78 -17.11
CA LEU A 3 -1.31 -6.69 -18.31
C LEU A 3 -1.68 -5.51 -19.23
N ILE A 4 -2.96 -5.10 -19.26
CA ILE A 4 -3.44 -4.02 -20.13
C ILE A 4 -2.77 -2.68 -19.76
N PRO A 5 -2.83 -2.18 -18.50
CA PRO A 5 -2.09 -0.99 -18.11
C PRO A 5 -0.59 -1.10 -18.33
N VAL A 6 -0.01 -2.28 -18.07
CA VAL A 6 1.44 -2.51 -18.23
C VAL A 6 1.85 -2.35 -19.70
N VAL A 7 1.16 -3.00 -20.63
CA VAL A 7 1.48 -2.92 -22.07
C VAL A 7 1.27 -1.51 -22.61
N ILE A 8 0.19 -0.84 -22.22
CA ILE A 8 -0.06 0.57 -22.60
C ILE A 8 1.04 1.48 -22.04
N GLY A 9 1.45 1.26 -20.79
CA GLY A 9 2.55 1.99 -20.15
C GLY A 9 3.88 1.78 -20.86
N VAL A 10 4.23 0.54 -21.22
CA VAL A 10 5.42 0.22 -22.03
C VAL A 10 5.34 0.87 -23.40
N GLY A 11 4.17 0.84 -24.05
CA GLY A 11 3.93 1.49 -25.34
C GLY A 11 4.14 3.01 -25.27
N TYR A 12 3.69 3.65 -24.20
CA TYR A 12 3.98 5.06 -23.94
C TYR A 12 5.47 5.33 -23.70
N ALA A 13 6.13 4.54 -22.85
CA ALA A 13 7.56 4.70 -22.54
C ALA A 13 8.43 4.56 -23.80
N ARG A 14 8.06 3.64 -24.70
CA ARG A 14 8.70 3.43 -26.01
C ARG A 14 8.22 4.41 -27.10
N ARG A 15 7.36 5.38 -26.76
CA ARG A 15 6.77 6.37 -27.69
C ARG A 15 6.01 5.76 -28.87
N LEU A 16 5.46 4.56 -28.70
CA LEU A 16 4.66 3.85 -29.70
C LEU A 16 3.21 4.36 -29.76
N ILE A 17 2.73 4.99 -28.68
CA ILE A 17 1.36 5.49 -28.58
C ILE A 17 1.37 7.02 -28.62
N GLY A 18 0.81 7.58 -29.70
CA GLY A 18 0.58 9.01 -29.81
C GLY A 18 -0.61 9.49 -28.96
N PRO A 19 -0.62 10.75 -28.48
CA PRO A 19 -1.67 11.26 -27.59
C PRO A 19 -3.06 11.27 -28.24
N ARG A 20 -3.14 11.49 -29.56
CA ARG A 20 -4.41 11.44 -30.31
C ARG A 20 -5.01 10.03 -30.35
N ILE A 21 -4.18 9.03 -30.65
CA ILE A 21 -4.60 7.62 -30.68
C ILE A 21 -5.01 7.18 -29.28
N ALA A 22 -4.26 7.57 -28.25
CA ALA A 22 -4.62 7.30 -26.86
C ALA A 22 -5.96 7.94 -26.49
N LEU A 23 -6.21 9.18 -26.88
CA LEU A 23 -7.48 9.86 -26.58
C LEU A 23 -8.67 9.17 -27.26
N VAL A 24 -8.53 8.79 -28.54
CA VAL A 24 -9.56 8.04 -29.28
C VAL A 24 -9.80 6.67 -28.62
N ALA A 25 -8.74 5.93 -28.31
CA ALA A 25 -8.85 4.64 -27.63
C ALA A 25 -9.52 4.76 -26.25
N ALA A 26 -9.20 5.82 -25.50
CA ALA A 26 -9.85 6.12 -24.23
C ALA A 26 -11.34 6.41 -24.40
N GLY A 27 -11.70 7.27 -25.36
CA GLY A 27 -13.10 7.58 -25.67
C GLY A 27 -13.91 6.34 -26.09
N CYS A 28 -13.36 5.51 -26.99
CA CYS A 28 -14.00 4.27 -27.42
C CYS A 28 -14.17 3.27 -26.27
N ALA A 29 -13.13 3.04 -25.47
CA ALA A 29 -13.22 2.10 -24.34
C ALA A 29 -14.16 2.60 -23.23
N PHE A 30 -14.17 3.92 -22.95
CA PHE A 30 -15.08 4.52 -21.98
C PHE A 30 -16.55 4.45 -22.44
N THR A 31 -16.82 4.78 -23.70
CA THR A 31 -18.19 4.71 -24.25
C THR A 31 -18.71 3.26 -24.31
N ALA A 32 -17.84 2.30 -24.66
CA ALA A 32 -18.18 0.88 -24.56
C ALA A 32 -18.48 0.48 -23.11
N GLN A 33 -17.63 0.88 -22.15
CA GLN A 33 -17.87 0.60 -20.73
C GLN A 33 -19.19 1.17 -20.24
N LEU A 34 -19.52 2.41 -20.61
CA LEU A 34 -20.77 3.07 -20.22
C LEU A 34 -21.98 2.30 -20.77
N LYS A 35 -21.95 1.89 -22.04
CA LYS A 35 -23.02 1.07 -22.64
C LYS A 35 -23.22 -0.24 -21.89
N LEU A 36 -22.13 -0.93 -21.56
CA LEU A 36 -22.14 -2.20 -20.81
C LEU A 36 -22.66 -2.02 -19.37
N ALA A 37 -22.31 -0.92 -18.71
CA ALA A 37 -22.79 -0.61 -17.36
C ALA A 37 -24.30 -0.30 -17.35
N LEU A 38 -24.83 0.30 -18.43
CA LEU A 38 -26.25 0.61 -18.55
C LEU A 38 -27.12 -0.63 -18.85
N THR A 39 -26.55 -1.72 -19.36
CA THR A 39 -27.32 -2.93 -19.73
C THR A 39 -27.70 -3.84 -18.55
N SER A 40 -27.46 -3.45 -17.30
CA SER A 40 -27.71 -4.22 -16.06
C SER A 40 -27.05 -5.61 -15.97
N ALA A 41 -26.31 -6.01 -17.00
CA ALA A 41 -25.62 -7.30 -17.11
C ALA A 41 -24.37 -7.40 -16.21
N TYR A 42 -23.88 -6.27 -15.70
CA TYR A 42 -22.72 -6.19 -14.80
C TYR A 42 -23.04 -5.25 -13.64
N ASP A 43 -22.61 -5.61 -12.43
CA ASP A 43 -22.64 -4.69 -11.29
C ASP A 43 -21.69 -3.51 -11.57
N VAL A 44 -22.09 -2.29 -11.18
CA VAL A 44 -21.33 -1.06 -11.47
C VAL A 44 -20.07 -0.95 -10.62
N SER A 45 -20.08 -1.60 -9.45
CA SER A 45 -18.96 -1.56 -8.54
C SER A 45 -17.79 -2.41 -9.08
N LEU A 46 -16.62 -1.77 -9.15
CA LEU A 46 -15.36 -2.38 -9.60
C LEU A 46 -14.49 -2.82 -8.43
N VAL A 47 -15.03 -2.77 -7.21
CA VAL A 47 -14.36 -3.11 -5.95
C VAL A 47 -15.20 -4.19 -5.27
N VAL A 48 -14.57 -5.18 -4.64
CA VAL A 48 -15.32 -6.16 -3.85
C VAL A 48 -15.98 -5.46 -2.67
N THR A 49 -17.27 -5.18 -2.76
CA THR A 49 -18.06 -4.58 -1.69
C THR A 49 -18.68 -5.63 -0.77
N GLY A 50 -18.72 -6.91 -1.20
CA GLY A 50 -19.40 -7.99 -0.50
C GLY A 50 -20.94 -7.98 -0.67
N ALA A 51 -21.50 -6.93 -1.28
CA ALA A 51 -22.93 -6.76 -1.56
C ALA A 51 -23.31 -7.05 -3.02
N GLU A 52 -22.33 -7.42 -3.85
CA GLU A 52 -22.52 -7.69 -5.28
C GLU A 52 -22.99 -9.11 -5.56
N ARG A 53 -23.80 -9.28 -6.61
CA ARG A 53 -24.23 -10.60 -7.08
C ARG A 53 -23.11 -11.31 -7.85
N MET A 54 -22.21 -10.55 -8.46
CA MET A 54 -21.03 -11.06 -9.16
C MET A 54 -19.88 -10.04 -9.08
N SER A 55 -18.76 -10.44 -8.49
CA SER A 55 -17.59 -9.58 -8.35
C SER A 55 -16.88 -9.36 -9.69
N ASN A 56 -16.76 -8.11 -10.13
CA ASN A 56 -16.04 -7.75 -11.36
C ASN A 56 -14.53 -8.09 -11.34
N VAL A 57 -14.00 -8.42 -10.17
CA VAL A 57 -12.60 -8.78 -9.95
C VAL A 57 -12.38 -10.28 -9.73
N SER A 58 -13.44 -11.10 -9.71
CA SER A 58 -13.33 -12.56 -9.51
C SER A 58 -14.53 -13.33 -10.09
N PRO A 59 -14.52 -13.74 -11.38
CA PRO A 59 -13.45 -13.57 -12.38
C PRO A 59 -13.43 -12.16 -13.01
N PRO A 60 -12.26 -11.69 -13.52
CA PRO A 60 -12.13 -10.37 -14.12
C PRO A 60 -13.04 -10.16 -15.34
N THR A 61 -13.95 -9.18 -15.28
CA THR A 61 -14.97 -8.95 -16.31
C THR A 61 -14.53 -7.99 -17.41
N LEU A 62 -15.18 -8.04 -18.58
CA LEU A 62 -14.95 -7.10 -19.68
C LEU A 62 -15.05 -5.62 -19.24
N LEU A 63 -15.92 -5.32 -18.28
CA LEU A 63 -16.12 -3.98 -17.72
C LEU A 63 -14.83 -3.46 -17.07
N LEU A 64 -14.14 -4.32 -16.30
CA LEU A 64 -12.85 -3.99 -15.70
C LEU A 64 -11.73 -3.84 -16.76
N ALA A 65 -11.77 -4.61 -17.85
CA ALA A 65 -10.76 -4.50 -18.92
C ALA A 65 -10.88 -3.16 -19.65
N LEU A 66 -12.11 -2.77 -19.97
CA LEU A 66 -12.40 -1.47 -20.58
C LEU A 66 -12.00 -0.34 -19.64
N HIS A 67 -12.26 -0.48 -18.34
CA HIS A 67 -11.83 0.47 -17.32
C HIS A 67 -10.31 0.66 -17.30
N CYS A 68 -9.56 -0.44 -17.22
CA CYS A 68 -8.10 -0.43 -17.28
C CYS A 68 -7.58 0.21 -18.58
N THR A 69 -8.25 -0.05 -19.70
CA THR A 69 -7.86 0.46 -21.02
C THR A 69 -8.05 1.98 -21.10
N TRP A 70 -9.24 2.49 -20.81
CA TRP A 70 -9.49 3.92 -20.99
C TRP A 70 -8.72 4.77 -19.98
N MET A 71 -8.59 4.33 -18.73
CA MET A 71 -7.81 5.04 -17.71
C MET A 71 -6.34 5.15 -18.10
N SER A 72 -5.75 4.05 -18.58
CA SER A 72 -4.34 4.03 -19.01
C SER A 72 -4.12 4.90 -20.25
N CYS A 73 -5.01 4.83 -21.24
CA CYS A 73 -4.94 5.67 -22.44
C CYS A 73 -5.19 7.16 -22.14
N ALA A 74 -6.13 7.48 -21.24
CA ALA A 74 -6.36 8.84 -20.78
C ALA A 74 -5.12 9.41 -20.07
N PHE A 75 -4.44 8.59 -19.25
CA PHE A 75 -3.16 8.96 -18.65
C PHE A 75 -2.11 9.27 -19.72
N VAL A 76 -1.97 8.44 -20.76
CA VAL A 76 -1.03 8.69 -21.87
C VAL A 76 -1.31 10.02 -22.57
N ALA A 77 -2.59 10.34 -22.82
CA ALA A 77 -2.98 11.60 -23.42
C ALA A 77 -2.65 12.80 -22.50
N ALA A 78 -2.85 12.66 -21.19
CA ALA A 78 -2.57 13.70 -20.20
C ALA A 78 -1.08 13.79 -19.79
N ALA A 79 -0.27 12.77 -20.06
CA ALA A 79 1.09 12.63 -19.54
C ALA A 79 2.00 13.83 -19.87
N GLY A 80 1.84 14.42 -21.06
CA GLY A 80 2.59 15.62 -21.45
C GLY A 80 2.24 16.86 -20.61
N ALA A 81 0.97 17.03 -20.25
CA ALA A 81 0.54 18.11 -19.35
C ALA A 81 1.00 17.85 -17.91
N ILE A 82 0.83 16.62 -17.43
CA ILE A 82 1.27 16.18 -16.09
C ILE A 82 2.77 16.40 -15.93
N ARG A 83 3.59 16.02 -16.93
CA ARG A 83 5.05 16.22 -16.89
C ARG A 83 5.43 17.70 -16.81
N ARG A 84 4.77 18.58 -17.57
CA ARG A 84 5.00 20.04 -17.50
C ARG A 84 4.63 20.61 -16.14
N TRP A 85 3.56 20.10 -15.54
CA TRP A 85 3.11 20.53 -14.22
C TRP A 85 4.06 20.04 -13.12
N ALA A 86 4.47 18.77 -13.18
CA ALA A 86 5.41 18.15 -12.25
C ALA A 86 6.83 18.72 -12.35
N ALA A 87 7.20 19.35 -13.47
CA ALA A 87 8.49 20.04 -13.62
C ALA A 87 8.62 21.29 -12.71
N ARG A 88 7.53 21.76 -12.09
CA ARG A 88 7.56 22.89 -11.15
C ARG A 88 8.15 22.43 -9.82
N PRO A 89 9.18 23.11 -9.26
CA PRO A 89 9.86 22.66 -8.03
C PRO A 89 8.93 22.44 -6.84
N ARG A 90 7.93 23.31 -6.66
CA ARG A 90 6.94 23.17 -5.57
C ARG A 90 6.06 21.93 -5.72
N VAL A 91 5.63 21.62 -6.95
CA VAL A 91 4.81 20.44 -7.24
C VAL A 91 5.64 19.18 -7.05
N TRP A 92 6.87 19.17 -7.59
CA TRP A 92 7.80 18.06 -7.41
C TRP A 92 8.10 17.76 -5.95
N HIS A 93 8.30 18.80 -5.13
CA HIS A 93 8.56 18.62 -3.70
C HIS A 93 7.40 17.93 -2.99
N VAL A 94 6.15 18.36 -3.22
CA VAL A 94 4.97 17.72 -2.64
C VAL A 94 4.84 16.26 -3.10
N VAL A 95 5.08 15.98 -4.39
CA VAL A 95 5.06 14.62 -4.94
C VAL A 95 6.14 13.75 -4.30
N ALA A 96 7.36 14.25 -4.16
CA ALA A 96 8.47 13.52 -3.55
C ALA A 96 8.22 13.22 -2.06
N VAL A 97 7.71 14.19 -1.31
CA VAL A 97 7.30 14.00 0.09
C VAL A 97 6.16 12.99 0.20
N GLY A 98 5.15 13.09 -0.65
CA GLY A 98 4.04 12.13 -0.70
C GLY A 98 4.51 10.72 -1.03
N ASN A 99 5.44 10.58 -1.98
CA ASN A 99 6.05 9.29 -2.31
C ASN A 99 6.83 8.69 -1.14
N GLY A 100 7.46 9.55 -0.32
CA GLY A 100 8.19 9.14 0.89
C GLY A 100 7.35 8.34 1.89
N GLY A 101 6.03 8.59 1.97
CA GLY A 101 5.12 7.71 2.71
C GLY A 101 3.97 7.19 1.86
N ALA A 102 4.26 6.86 0.60
CA ALA A 102 3.35 6.06 -0.22
C ALA A 102 3.06 4.71 0.44
N MET A 103 4.06 4.13 1.12
CA MET A 103 3.89 2.89 1.89
C MET A 103 2.95 3.11 3.10
N THR A 104 3.10 4.21 3.83
CA THR A 104 2.20 4.61 4.92
C THR A 104 0.77 4.76 4.40
N LEU A 105 0.58 5.45 3.28
CA LEU A 105 -0.73 5.62 2.66
C LEU A 105 -1.34 4.29 2.27
N TYR A 106 -0.56 3.42 1.63
CA TYR A 106 -1.00 2.08 1.25
C TYR A 106 -1.47 1.27 2.45
N LEU A 107 -0.75 1.30 3.57
CA LEU A 107 -1.11 0.54 4.77
C LEU A 107 -2.29 1.15 5.54
N TRP A 108 -2.39 2.48 5.59
CA TRP A 108 -3.29 3.18 6.52
C TRP A 108 -4.50 3.86 5.89
N HIS A 109 -4.67 3.82 4.56
CA HIS A 109 -5.81 4.44 3.91
C HIS A 109 -7.15 3.81 4.31
N ILE A 110 -7.27 2.48 4.43
CA ILE A 110 -8.53 1.83 4.81
C ILE A 110 -8.97 2.25 6.24
N PRO A 111 -8.11 2.15 7.28
CA PRO A 111 -8.44 2.70 8.59
C PRO A 111 -8.79 4.20 8.55
N SER A 112 -8.05 4.99 7.78
CA SER A 112 -8.30 6.44 7.67
C SER A 112 -9.65 6.75 7.01
N ILE A 113 -10.05 5.98 5.99
CA ILE A 113 -11.39 6.07 5.37
C ILE A 113 -12.47 5.71 6.39
N ALA A 114 -12.25 4.67 7.21
CA ALA A 114 -13.19 4.29 8.25
C ALA A 114 -13.36 5.39 9.30
N VAL A 115 -12.25 5.95 9.81
CA VAL A 115 -12.27 7.07 10.76
C VAL A 115 -12.99 8.28 10.16
N ALA A 116 -12.67 8.66 8.92
CA ALA A 116 -13.33 9.78 8.25
C ALA A 116 -14.83 9.54 8.05
N ALA A 117 -15.24 8.32 7.69
CA ALA A 117 -16.64 7.96 7.52
C ALA A 117 -17.39 8.00 8.87
N VAL A 118 -16.83 7.42 9.93
CA VAL A 118 -17.44 7.43 11.27
C VAL A 118 -17.54 8.85 11.83
N ALA A 119 -16.52 9.69 11.64
CA ALA A 119 -16.55 11.08 12.08
C ALA A 119 -17.65 11.89 11.39
N LEU A 120 -17.82 11.70 10.08
CA LEU A 120 -18.90 12.36 9.32
C LEU A 120 -20.28 11.83 9.69
N HIS A 121 -20.39 10.53 9.93
CA HIS A 121 -21.62 9.90 10.41
C HIS A 121 -22.03 10.45 11.77
N ALA A 122 -21.09 10.58 12.71
CA ALA A 122 -21.33 11.18 14.02
C ALA A 122 -21.77 12.67 13.92
N ALA A 123 -21.35 13.37 12.87
CA ALA A 123 -21.78 14.73 12.58
C ALA A 123 -23.09 14.82 11.77
N GLY A 124 -23.70 13.68 11.41
CA GLY A 124 -24.90 13.61 10.57
C GLY A 124 -24.67 14.00 9.10
N LEU A 125 -23.41 14.07 8.66
CA LEU A 125 -23.01 14.51 7.32
C LEU A 125 -22.71 13.33 6.40
N ASP A 126 -23.66 12.40 6.36
CA ASP A 126 -23.52 11.19 5.57
C ASP A 126 -23.65 11.45 4.06
N ALA A 127 -22.80 10.75 3.31
CA ALA A 127 -22.76 10.77 1.85
C ALA A 127 -23.15 9.41 1.27
N TYR A 128 -24.22 8.79 1.80
CA TYR A 128 -24.74 7.50 1.31
C TYR A 128 -25.66 7.65 0.10
N GLU A 129 -26.50 8.68 0.09
CA GLU A 129 -27.52 8.87 -0.95
C GLU A 129 -26.99 9.70 -2.12
N VAL A 130 -26.78 9.04 -3.27
CA VAL A 130 -26.27 9.65 -4.50
C VAL A 130 -27.25 10.69 -5.08
N HIS A 131 -28.55 10.51 -4.88
CA HIS A 131 -29.60 11.41 -5.37
C HIS A 131 -29.94 12.54 -4.41
N ALA A 132 -29.35 12.58 -3.22
CA ALA A 132 -29.63 13.63 -2.25
C ALA A 132 -29.08 14.99 -2.72
N PRO A 133 -29.79 16.09 -2.44
CA PRO A 133 -29.30 17.43 -2.73
C PRO A 133 -27.98 17.67 -1.97
N GLY A 134 -26.97 18.18 -2.69
CA GLY A 134 -25.65 18.45 -2.13
C GLY A 134 -24.75 17.23 -1.97
N PHE A 135 -25.08 16.08 -2.56
CA PHE A 135 -24.23 14.87 -2.54
C PHE A 135 -22.77 15.16 -2.90
N TRP A 136 -22.52 15.90 -3.99
CA TRP A 136 -21.16 16.26 -4.42
C TRP A 136 -20.41 17.12 -3.39
N ALA A 137 -21.11 18.01 -2.69
CA ALA A 137 -20.51 18.81 -1.63
C ALA A 137 -20.16 17.94 -0.41
N ARG A 138 -21.03 17.00 -0.04
CA ARG A 138 -20.75 16.02 1.03
C ARG A 138 -19.62 15.06 0.67
N LEU A 139 -19.53 14.66 -0.60
CA LEU A 139 -18.44 13.83 -1.12
C LEU A 139 -17.11 14.59 -1.12
N ALA A 140 -17.11 15.86 -1.54
CA ALA A 140 -15.94 16.72 -1.46
C ALA A 140 -15.50 16.94 0.00
N LEU A 141 -16.45 17.18 0.91
CA LEU A 141 -16.19 17.26 2.35
C LEU A 141 -15.56 15.97 2.87
N ARG A 142 -16.08 14.81 2.47
CA ARG A 142 -15.50 13.51 2.84
C ARG A 142 -14.06 13.35 2.35
N ALA A 143 -13.77 13.76 1.12
CA ALA A 143 -12.41 13.75 0.58
C ALA A 143 -11.47 14.68 1.36
N ILE A 144 -11.95 15.86 1.78
CA ILE A 144 -11.18 16.81 2.60
C ILE A 144 -10.90 16.21 3.97
N VAL A 145 -11.92 15.68 4.66
CA VAL A 145 -11.76 15.05 5.99
C VAL A 145 -10.80 13.86 5.91
N PHE A 146 -10.97 12.98 4.92
CA PHE A 146 -10.03 11.88 4.69
C PHE A 146 -8.60 12.39 4.49
N THR A 147 -8.41 13.44 3.69
CA THR A 147 -7.08 14.04 3.45
C THR A 147 -6.45 14.53 4.76
N ILE A 148 -7.23 15.19 5.60
CA ILE A 148 -6.78 15.70 6.91
C ILE A 148 -6.41 14.55 7.84
N VAL A 149 -7.26 13.54 7.95
CA VAL A 149 -7.02 12.34 8.78
C VAL A 149 -5.75 11.63 8.30
N MET A 150 -5.63 11.39 7.00
CA MET A 150 -4.47 10.73 6.40
C MET A 150 -3.18 11.53 6.61
N ALA A 151 -3.23 12.86 6.49
CA ALA A 151 -2.08 13.72 6.78
C ALA A 151 -1.68 13.67 8.27
N GLY A 152 -2.65 13.59 9.18
CA GLY A 152 -2.43 13.38 10.60
C GLY A 152 -1.76 12.05 10.89
N VAL A 153 -2.31 10.95 10.36
CA VAL A 153 -1.75 9.59 10.47
C VAL A 153 -0.32 9.55 9.92
N PHE A 154 -0.09 10.12 8.74
CA PHE A 154 1.24 10.23 8.14
C PHE A 154 2.22 10.95 9.06
N ARG A 155 1.83 12.10 9.64
CA ARG A 155 2.70 12.87 10.54
C ARG A 155 3.01 12.09 11.82
N LEU A 156 2.05 11.35 12.35
CA LEU A 156 2.21 10.54 13.57
C LEU A 156 3.08 9.30 13.33
N LEU A 157 2.96 8.67 12.15
CA LEU A 157 3.67 7.44 11.81
C LEU A 157 5.03 7.67 11.17
N ALA A 158 5.26 8.80 10.51
CA ALA A 158 6.55 9.09 9.88
C ALA A 158 7.74 8.92 10.83
N PRO A 159 7.70 9.38 12.10
CA PRO A 159 8.78 9.11 13.05
C PRO A 159 8.94 7.62 13.39
N LEU A 160 7.85 6.85 13.45
CA LEU A 160 7.88 5.43 13.77
C LEU A 160 8.43 4.60 12.61
N GLU A 161 8.11 4.96 11.38
CA GLU A 161 8.61 4.28 10.17
C GLU A 161 10.10 4.56 9.92
N HIS A 162 10.60 5.73 10.32
CA HIS A 162 11.99 6.13 10.07
C HIS A 162 12.92 5.84 11.26
N ARG A 163 12.38 5.50 12.43
CA ARG A 163 13.18 5.12 13.60
C ARG A 163 13.38 3.62 13.64
N ARG A 164 14.64 3.19 13.53
CA ARG A 164 15.00 1.81 13.79
C ARG A 164 14.67 1.46 15.23
N LEU A 165 13.93 0.37 15.41
CA LEU A 165 13.64 -0.19 16.72
C LEU A 165 14.91 -0.88 17.24
N PRO A 166 15.55 -0.38 18.31
CA PRO A 166 16.91 -0.80 18.70
C PRO A 166 17.05 -2.30 18.95
N TRP A 167 15.99 -2.94 19.43
CA TRP A 167 15.95 -4.38 19.70
C TRP A 167 15.42 -5.23 18.54
N TRP A 168 14.59 -4.66 17.67
CA TRP A 168 13.91 -5.41 16.60
C TRP A 168 14.66 -5.34 15.27
N ASP A 169 15.22 -4.20 14.92
CA ASP A 169 15.99 -4.00 13.68
C ASP A 169 17.49 -4.24 13.87
N GLY A 170 17.92 -4.57 15.10
CA GLY A 170 19.29 -4.93 15.40
C GLY A 170 19.72 -6.20 14.63
N PRO A 171 20.98 -6.28 14.19
CA PRO A 171 21.48 -7.45 13.48
C PRO A 171 21.43 -8.68 14.37
N VAL A 172 21.12 -9.83 13.77
CA VAL A 172 20.90 -11.08 14.47
C VAL A 172 21.80 -12.17 13.91
N GLN A 173 22.33 -13.01 14.79
CA GLN A 173 23.00 -14.25 14.42
C GLN A 173 22.30 -15.44 15.07
N ALA A 174 21.84 -16.37 14.25
CA ALA A 174 21.38 -17.68 14.67
C ALA A 174 22.11 -18.74 13.85
N THR A 175 22.79 -19.66 14.52
CA THR A 175 23.49 -20.79 13.90
C THR A 175 22.90 -22.11 14.39
N GLY A 176 22.96 -23.15 13.54
CA GLY A 176 22.49 -24.50 13.86
C GLY A 176 20.99 -24.55 14.21
N VAL A 177 20.66 -25.29 15.28
CA VAL A 177 19.27 -25.58 15.73
C VAL A 177 18.45 -24.31 15.98
N ARG A 178 19.09 -23.25 16.50
CA ARG A 178 18.41 -21.96 16.77
C ARG A 178 17.95 -21.26 15.49
N SER A 179 18.69 -21.41 14.40
CA SER A 179 18.31 -20.88 13.09
C SER A 179 17.09 -21.62 12.51
N VAL A 180 17.09 -22.94 12.61
CA VAL A 180 15.96 -23.78 12.18
C VAL A 180 14.71 -23.45 13.00
N ALA A 181 14.83 -23.35 14.33
CA ALA A 181 13.72 -22.97 15.20
C ALA A 181 13.17 -21.59 14.87
N ALA A 182 14.02 -20.59 14.66
CA ALA A 182 13.59 -19.25 14.24
C ALA A 182 12.87 -19.28 12.89
N GLY A 183 13.38 -20.04 11.91
CA GLY A 183 12.74 -20.21 10.60
C GLY A 183 11.35 -20.84 10.70
N VAL A 184 11.20 -21.92 11.47
CA VAL A 184 9.90 -22.59 11.70
C VAL A 184 8.91 -21.65 12.37
N LEU A 185 9.35 -20.89 13.37
CA LEU A 185 8.51 -19.92 14.07
C LEU A 185 8.07 -18.76 13.15
N VAL A 186 8.93 -18.30 12.24
CA VAL A 186 8.56 -17.30 11.22
C VAL A 186 7.52 -17.86 10.25
N VAL A 187 7.66 -19.11 9.82
CA VAL A 187 6.64 -19.77 8.97
C VAL A 187 5.32 -19.91 9.71
N ALA A 188 5.35 -20.34 10.97
CA ALA A 188 4.15 -20.44 11.82
C ALA A 188 3.47 -19.07 12.01
N ALA A 189 4.26 -18.00 12.21
CA ALA A 189 3.74 -16.64 12.23
C ALA A 189 3.07 -16.26 10.90
N GLY A 190 3.69 -16.60 9.76
CA GLY A 190 3.09 -16.39 8.43
C GLY A 190 1.73 -17.08 8.28
N VAL A 191 1.61 -18.34 8.72
CA VAL A 191 0.34 -19.08 8.68
C VAL A 191 -0.71 -18.45 9.60
N ALA A 192 -0.32 -18.07 10.82
CA ALA A 192 -1.21 -17.39 11.76
C ALA A 192 -1.71 -16.04 11.22
N LEU A 193 -0.84 -15.30 10.52
CA LEU A 193 -1.21 -14.04 9.87
C LEU A 193 -2.24 -14.25 8.74
N VAL A 194 -2.08 -15.30 7.93
CA VAL A 194 -3.06 -15.66 6.89
C VAL A 194 -4.40 -16.05 7.51
N ALA A 195 -4.39 -16.83 8.60
CA ALA A 195 -5.60 -17.19 9.34
C ALA A 195 -6.31 -15.96 9.92
N LEU A 196 -5.54 -15.03 10.53
CA LEU A 196 -6.04 -13.76 11.02
C LEU A 196 -6.67 -12.92 9.90
N ALA A 197 -6.02 -12.83 8.75
CA ALA A 197 -6.54 -12.08 7.60
C ALA A 197 -7.86 -12.66 7.06
N LYS A 198 -8.02 -13.99 7.11
CA LYS A 198 -9.26 -14.68 6.70
C LYS A 198 -10.41 -14.45 7.69
N ASN A 199 -10.13 -14.54 8.98
CA ASN A 199 -11.15 -14.53 10.02
C ASN A 199 -11.46 -13.13 10.58
N GLY A 200 -10.59 -12.14 10.32
CA GLY A 200 -10.71 -10.79 10.86
C GLY A 200 -10.55 -10.73 12.39
N LEU A 201 -10.86 -9.59 13.00
CA LEU A 201 -10.78 -9.38 14.47
C LEU A 201 -12.15 -9.41 15.17
N GLY A 202 -13.18 -9.91 14.50
CA GLY A 202 -14.56 -9.91 15.02
C GLY A 202 -14.90 -11.07 15.95
N GLY A 203 -14.05 -12.10 16.05
CA GLY A 203 -14.34 -13.33 16.80
C GLY A 203 -13.11 -13.97 17.43
N VAL A 204 -13.35 -14.98 18.27
CA VAL A 204 -12.30 -15.66 19.06
C VAL A 204 -11.17 -16.21 18.17
N GLU A 205 -11.51 -16.76 17.01
CA GLU A 205 -10.53 -17.30 16.05
C GLU A 205 -9.55 -16.23 15.53
N GLY A 206 -10.01 -14.99 15.37
CA GLY A 206 -9.16 -13.87 14.99
C GLY A 206 -8.19 -13.49 16.09
N TRP A 207 -8.71 -13.35 17.32
CA TRP A 207 -7.90 -13.02 18.49
C TRP A 207 -6.87 -14.09 18.82
N THR A 208 -7.22 -15.38 18.67
CA THR A 208 -6.26 -16.48 18.85
C THR A 208 -5.20 -16.48 17.76
N ALA A 209 -5.57 -16.26 16.50
CA ALA A 209 -4.61 -16.14 15.40
C ALA A 209 -3.63 -14.97 15.61
N LEU A 210 -4.12 -13.82 16.09
CA LEU A 210 -3.27 -12.68 16.46
C LEU A 210 -2.32 -13.04 17.61
N GLY A 211 -2.82 -13.70 18.67
CA GLY A 211 -1.99 -14.14 19.79
C GLY A 211 -0.89 -15.11 19.35
N CYS A 212 -1.24 -16.11 18.53
CA CYS A 212 -0.29 -17.07 17.96
C CYS A 212 0.77 -16.38 17.09
N PHE A 213 0.36 -15.42 16.25
CA PHE A 213 1.26 -14.62 15.42
C PHE A 213 2.29 -13.86 16.27
N LEU A 214 1.82 -13.12 17.28
CA LEU A 214 2.69 -12.35 18.16
C LEU A 214 3.64 -13.26 18.95
N ALA A 215 3.12 -14.35 19.52
CA ALA A 215 3.92 -15.30 20.29
C ALA A 215 5.01 -15.96 19.42
N ALA A 216 4.67 -16.40 18.21
CA ALA A 216 5.61 -17.02 17.28
C ALA A 216 6.71 -16.04 16.84
N LEU A 217 6.36 -14.78 16.53
CA LEU A 217 7.33 -13.75 16.16
C LEU A 217 8.28 -13.38 17.31
N LEU A 218 7.74 -13.20 18.52
CA LEU A 218 8.56 -12.92 19.70
C LEU A 218 9.50 -14.09 20.00
N ALA A 219 9.00 -15.33 19.94
CA ALA A 219 9.81 -16.53 20.13
C ALA A 219 10.89 -16.68 19.06
N ALA A 220 10.59 -16.37 17.79
CA ALA A 220 11.58 -16.35 16.72
C ALA A 220 12.69 -15.33 16.98
N ARG A 221 12.30 -14.13 17.45
CA ARG A 221 13.23 -13.05 17.78
C ARG A 221 14.13 -13.42 18.96
N THR A 222 13.60 -14.00 20.03
CA THR A 222 14.41 -14.42 21.19
C THR A 222 15.30 -15.63 20.88
N SER A 223 14.88 -16.47 19.94
CA SER A 223 15.67 -17.64 19.51
C SER A 223 16.93 -17.24 18.76
N SER A 224 16.97 -16.03 18.21
CA SER A 224 18.03 -15.55 17.33
C SER A 224 18.83 -14.45 18.07
N GLY A 225 20.07 -14.77 18.45
CA GLY A 225 20.86 -13.97 19.41
C GLY A 225 21.43 -12.68 18.80
N PRO A 226 21.78 -11.68 19.64
CA PRO A 226 22.45 -10.48 19.16
C PRO A 226 23.82 -10.82 18.57
N VAL A 227 24.25 -10.09 17.53
CA VAL A 227 25.60 -10.21 16.97
C VAL A 227 26.63 -9.74 17.99
N SER A 228 27.49 -10.65 18.46
CA SER A 228 28.71 -10.27 19.19
C SER A 228 29.77 -9.86 18.17
N TRP A 229 30.02 -8.56 18.03
CA TRP A 229 31.19 -8.11 17.28
C TRP A 229 32.47 -8.57 18.00
N PRO A 230 33.46 -9.15 17.31
CA PRO A 230 34.75 -9.41 17.91
C PRO A 230 35.34 -8.08 18.39
N THR A 231 35.63 -7.97 19.69
CA THR A 231 36.39 -6.83 20.22
C THR A 231 37.70 -6.76 19.43
N PRO A 232 38.03 -5.65 18.74
CA PRO A 232 39.29 -5.54 18.03
C PRO A 232 40.40 -5.76 19.04
N ALA A 233 41.20 -6.81 18.83
CA ALA A 233 42.34 -7.13 19.68
C ALA A 233 43.20 -5.87 19.82
N GLY A 234 43.36 -5.39 21.05
CA GLY A 234 44.20 -4.24 21.36
C GLY A 234 45.55 -4.44 20.69
N ARG A 235 45.86 -3.54 19.76
CA ARG A 235 47.14 -3.50 19.05
C ARG A 235 48.22 -3.43 20.13
N GLN A 236 48.90 -4.55 20.42
CA GLN A 236 50.03 -4.57 21.34
C GLN A 236 51.06 -3.57 20.78
N SER A 237 51.22 -2.44 21.45
CA SER A 237 52.28 -1.48 21.18
C SER A 237 53.60 -2.05 21.70
N GLY A 238 54.13 -3.06 21.00
CA GLY A 238 55.51 -3.48 21.16
C GLY A 238 56.42 -2.44 20.53
N SER A 239 57.01 -1.56 21.34
CA SER A 239 58.10 -0.68 20.91
C SER A 239 59.34 -1.54 20.55
N PRO A 240 59.90 -1.46 19.32
CA PRO A 240 61.07 -2.27 18.94
C PRO A 240 62.43 -1.78 19.47
N TYR A 241 62.48 -0.78 20.35
CA TYR A 241 63.75 -0.13 20.75
C TYR A 241 64.01 -0.20 22.26
N SER A 242 64.49 -1.36 22.72
CA SER A 242 65.44 -1.51 23.84
C SER A 242 65.99 -2.93 23.69
N SER A 243 67.25 -3.22 23.41
CA SER A 243 68.47 -2.76 24.08
C SER A 243 69.66 -3.34 23.32
N ASN A 244 70.67 -2.54 22.99
CA ASN A 244 72.04 -2.98 22.75
C ASN A 244 72.96 -1.90 23.32
N GLN A 245 73.23 -2.01 24.62
CA GLN A 245 74.43 -1.52 25.31
C GLN A 245 74.80 -2.56 26.36
#